data_AF-A0A7J2LQR0-F1
#
_entry.id   AF-A0A7J2LQR0-F1
#
_cell.length_a   1.000
_cell.length_b   1.000
_cell.length_c   1.000
_cell.angle_alpha   90.00
_cell.angle_beta   90.00
_cell.angle_gamma   90.00
#
_symmetry.space_group_name_H-M   'P 1'
#
loop_
_entity.id
_entity.type
_entity.pdbx_description
1 polymer ?
#
loop_
_entity_poly.entity_id
_entity_poly.type
_entity_poly.pdbx_seq_one_letter_code
_entity_poly.pdbx_strand_id
1 'polypeptide(L)'
;MINIFDYRLLILILIGFVAVKTWDIYKRRRNLKKLRENRIYFSYILAKVLKETNILDKASLTTKDAEMILDVLNEFPDLDEVKKIRSVFKIYKAYVAEHPSVHADPRTMREKIIIPIMRKMIEMFTIIDPELYKLVEKEEAMYIKKKVKQRVYISTILEKVIEKSLSRYEAPQAQ
;
A
#
# COMPACT_ATOMS: atom_id res chain seq x y z
N MET A 1 -34.95 41.06 1.89
CA MET A 1 -35.26 40.26 0.69
C MET A 1 -33.99 39.52 0.29
N ILE A 2 -33.89 38.22 0.58
CA ILE A 2 -32.78 37.40 0.06
C ILE A 2 -33.01 37.27 -1.43
N ASN A 3 -32.02 37.68 -2.23
CA ASN A 3 -32.19 37.85 -3.67
C ASN A 3 -32.22 36.48 -4.35
N ILE A 4 -33.10 36.28 -5.34
CA ILE A 4 -33.17 35.03 -6.13
C ILE A 4 -31.81 34.67 -6.76
N PHE A 5 -30.95 35.67 -6.97
CA PHE A 5 -29.56 35.53 -7.42
C PHE A 5 -28.67 34.74 -6.45
N ASP A 6 -28.86 34.91 -5.13
CA ASP A 6 -28.05 34.24 -4.11
C ASP A 6 -28.31 32.73 -4.09
N TYR A 7 -29.57 32.33 -4.28
CA TYR A 7 -29.95 30.92 -4.37
C TYR A 7 -29.42 30.24 -5.64
N ARG A 8 -29.38 30.95 -6.78
CA ARG A 8 -28.80 30.41 -8.03
C ARG A 8 -27.31 30.17 -7.91
N LEU A 9 -26.58 31.08 -7.26
CA LEU A 9 -25.14 30.91 -7.00
C LEU A 9 -24.89 29.72 -6.07
N LEU A 10 -25.66 29.59 -4.99
CA LEU A 10 -25.57 28.44 -4.08
C LEU A 10 -25.89 27.11 -4.78
N ILE A 11 -26.90 27.09 -5.65
CA ILE A 11 -27.24 25.91 -6.46
C ILE A 11 -26.09 25.55 -7.42
N LEU A 12 -25.46 26.53 -8.08
CA LEU A 12 -24.32 26.29 -8.95
C LEU A 12 -23.11 25.73 -8.18
N ILE A 13 -22.84 26.25 -6.98
CA ILE A 13 -21.79 25.72 -6.10
C ILE A 13 -22.11 24.28 -5.70
N LEU A 14 -23.37 23.99 -5.35
CA LEU A 14 -23.81 22.64 -4.99
C LEU A 14 -23.66 21.67 -6.17
N ILE A 15 -24.08 22.07 -7.37
CA ILE A 15 -23.93 21.27 -8.60
C ILE A 15 -22.45 21.01 -8.89
N GLY A 16 -21.60 22.05 -8.79
CA GLY A 16 -20.16 21.92 -8.96
C GLY A 16 -19.55 20.93 -7.96
N PHE A 17 -19.93 21.01 -6.69
CA PHE A 17 -19.49 20.09 -5.66
C PHE A 17 -19.91 18.64 -5.94
N VAL A 18 -21.17 18.42 -6.31
CA VAL A 18 -21.70 17.09 -6.65
C VAL A 18 -21.00 16.54 -7.89
N ALA A 19 -20.75 17.37 -8.91
CA ALA A 19 -20.04 16.97 -10.12
C ALA A 19 -18.61 16.50 -9.81
N VAL A 20 -17.86 17.26 -9.00
CA VAL A 20 -16.51 16.88 -8.55
C VAL A 20 -16.54 15.57 -7.77
N LYS A 21 -17.45 15.41 -6.80
CA LYS A 21 -17.58 14.17 -6.02
C LYS A 21 -17.92 12.97 -6.89
N THR A 22 -18.79 13.14 -7.88
CA THR A 22 -19.20 12.08 -8.79
C THR A 22 -18.04 11.66 -9.69
N TRP A 23 -17.28 12.63 -10.19
CA TRP A 23 -16.07 12.38 -10.98
C TRP A 23 -15.01 11.62 -10.17
N ASP A 24 -14.76 12.01 -8.92
CA ASP A 24 -13.81 11.33 -8.03
C ASP A 24 -14.19 9.86 -7.80
N ILE A 25 -15.47 9.60 -7.54
CA ILE A 25 -15.99 8.23 -7.36
C ILE A 25 -15.81 7.42 -8.65
N TYR A 26 -16.13 8.00 -9.80
CA TYR A 26 -15.98 7.35 -11.09
C TYR A 26 -14.53 7.00 -11.39
N LYS A 27 -13.62 7.97 -11.22
CA LYS A 27 -12.17 7.79 -11.40
C LYS A 27 -11.63 6.71 -10.46
N ARG A 28 -12.03 6.71 -9.18
CA ARG A 28 -11.63 5.71 -8.20
C ARG A 28 -12.09 4.31 -8.61
N ARG A 29 -13.34 4.14 -9.04
CA ARG A 29 -13.87 2.85 -9.52
C ARG A 29 -13.09 2.35 -10.73
N ARG A 30 -12.81 3.22 -11.70
CA ARG A 30 -12.01 2.87 -12.89
C ARG A 30 -10.61 2.43 -12.53
N ASN A 31 -9.94 3.13 -11.62
CA ASN A 31 -8.58 2.79 -11.18
C ASN A 31 -8.53 1.49 -10.36
N LEU A 32 -9.52 1.25 -9.49
CA LEU A 32 -9.65 -0.02 -8.78
C LEU A 32 -9.89 -1.17 -9.74
N LYS A 33 -10.70 -0.97 -10.78
CA LYS A 33 -10.94 -1.97 -11.82
C LYS A 33 -9.63 -2.33 -12.54
N LYS A 34 -8.87 -1.32 -12.99
CA LYS A 34 -7.55 -1.52 -13.62
C LYS A 34 -6.58 -2.27 -12.72
N LEU A 35 -6.56 -1.94 -11.42
CA LEU A 35 -5.71 -2.63 -10.43
C LEU A 35 -6.10 -4.12 -10.32
N ARG A 36 -7.40 -4.42 -10.24
CA ARG A 36 -7.91 -5.80 -10.08
C ARG A 36 -7.81 -6.64 -11.34
N GLU A 37 -7.95 -6.03 -12.51
CA GLU A 37 -7.74 -6.68 -13.82
C GLU A 37 -6.29 -7.13 -13.96
N ASN A 38 -5.33 -6.33 -13.50
CA ASN A 38 -3.90 -6.63 -13.54
C ASN A 38 -3.35 -7.07 -12.18
N ARG A 39 -4.20 -7.68 -11.33
CA ARG A 39 -3.85 -7.98 -9.93
C ARG A 39 -2.60 -8.85 -9.79
N ILE A 40 -2.43 -9.84 -10.67
CA ILE A 40 -1.29 -10.75 -10.64
C ILE A 40 0.00 -9.98 -10.96
N TYR A 41 -0.03 -9.11 -11.98
CA TYR A 41 1.11 -8.27 -12.33
C TYR A 41 1.47 -7.29 -11.20
N PHE A 42 0.50 -6.52 -10.69
CA PHE A 42 0.76 -5.52 -9.65
C PHE A 42 1.23 -6.15 -8.33
N SER A 43 0.66 -7.29 -7.93
CA SER A 43 1.14 -8.04 -6.76
C SER A 43 2.53 -8.61 -7.00
N TYR A 44 2.83 -9.11 -8.20
CA TYR A 44 4.14 -9.61 -8.56
C TYR A 44 5.23 -8.54 -8.48
N ILE A 45 5.06 -7.39 -9.16
CA ILE A 45 6.10 -6.35 -9.17
C ILE A 45 6.36 -5.79 -7.77
N LEU A 46 5.30 -5.69 -6.94
CA LEU A 46 5.44 -5.27 -5.54
C LEU A 46 6.14 -6.34 -4.70
N ALA A 47 5.79 -7.62 -4.86
CA ALA A 47 6.43 -8.71 -4.15
C ALA A 47 7.91 -8.84 -4.51
N LYS A 48 8.23 -8.67 -5.80
CA LYS A 48 9.59 -8.70 -6.33
C LYS A 48 10.45 -7.62 -5.67
N VAL A 49 9.99 -6.36 -5.66
CA VAL A 49 10.78 -5.27 -5.06
C VAL A 49 10.91 -5.41 -3.55
N LEU A 50 9.90 -5.90 -2.84
CA LEU A 50 9.99 -6.16 -1.40
C LEU A 50 10.97 -7.28 -1.07
N LYS A 51 11.07 -8.29 -1.93
CA LYS A 51 12.07 -9.36 -1.83
C LYS A 51 13.47 -8.83 -2.13
N GLU A 52 13.65 -8.07 -3.20
CA GLU A 52 14.95 -7.47 -3.58
C GLU A 52 15.48 -6.52 -2.50
N THR A 53 14.60 -5.74 -1.87
CA THR A 53 14.98 -4.84 -0.78
C THR A 53 15.26 -5.58 0.54
N ASN A 54 14.97 -6.89 0.64
CA ASN A 54 15.10 -7.69 1.86
C ASN A 54 14.44 -7.02 3.08
N ILE A 55 13.27 -6.39 2.89
CA ILE A 55 12.58 -5.64 3.96
C ILE A 55 12.29 -6.53 5.18
N LEU A 56 12.03 -7.83 4.96
CA LEU A 56 11.71 -8.81 6.01
C LEU A 56 12.82 -8.93 7.06
N ASP A 57 14.08 -8.85 6.65
CA ASP A 57 15.22 -9.10 7.52
C ASP A 57 15.93 -7.80 7.94
N LYS A 58 15.75 -6.71 7.18
CA LYS A 58 16.38 -5.43 7.49
C LYS A 58 15.75 -4.75 8.72
N ALA A 59 16.61 -4.14 9.53
CA ALA A 59 16.19 -3.28 10.63
C ALA A 59 15.78 -1.87 10.16
N SER A 60 16.35 -1.44 9.03
CA SER A 60 16.08 -0.16 8.37
C SER A 60 16.29 -0.32 6.87
N LEU A 61 15.48 0.36 6.06
CA LEU A 61 15.67 0.45 4.62
C LEU A 61 16.67 1.57 4.30
N THR A 62 17.48 1.36 3.27
CA THR A 62 18.33 2.42 2.73
C THR A 62 17.51 3.39 1.89
N THR A 63 18.07 4.56 1.57
CA THR A 63 17.46 5.49 0.62
C THR A 63 17.22 4.84 -0.75
N LYS A 64 18.14 3.98 -1.20
CA LYS A 64 18.01 3.20 -2.43
C LYS A 64 16.87 2.18 -2.35
N ASP A 65 16.74 1.46 -1.23
CA ASP A 65 15.63 0.51 -1.04
C ASP A 65 14.27 1.24 -1.10
N ALA A 66 14.17 2.40 -0.44
CA ALA A 66 12.96 3.22 -0.45
C ALA A 66 12.64 3.76 -1.86
N GLU A 67 13.66 4.12 -2.64
CA GLU A 67 13.52 4.56 -4.03
C GLU A 67 12.99 3.43 -4.93
N MET A 68 13.55 2.22 -4.83
CA MET A 68 13.05 1.07 -5.60
C MET A 68 11.56 0.81 -5.34
N ILE A 69 11.14 0.86 -4.07
CA ILE A 69 9.72 0.67 -3.72
C ILE A 69 8.87 1.82 -4.25
N LEU A 70 9.35 3.06 -4.19
CA LEU A 70 8.65 4.23 -4.74
C LEU A 70 8.44 4.12 -6.24
N ASP A 71 9.45 3.66 -6.98
CA ASP A 71 9.39 3.51 -8.43
C ASP A 71 8.29 2.53 -8.83
N VAL A 72 8.23 1.37 -8.18
CA VAL A 72 7.14 0.40 -8.39
C VAL A 72 5.79 1.00 -8.02
N LEU A 73 5.67 1.71 -6.89
CA LEU A 73 4.42 2.35 -6.50
C LEU A 73 3.97 3.46 -7.45
N ASN A 74 4.87 4.04 -8.25
CA ASN A 74 4.51 5.03 -9.27
C ASN A 74 3.88 4.41 -10.51
N GLU A 75 4.07 3.11 -10.75
CA GLU A 75 3.40 2.36 -11.82
C GLU A 75 1.93 2.06 -11.49
N PHE A 76 1.55 2.16 -10.21
CA PHE A 76 0.21 1.80 -9.76
C PHE A 76 -0.83 2.86 -10.17
N PRO A 77 -2.09 2.43 -10.45
CA PRO A 77 -3.20 3.34 -10.68
C PRO A 77 -3.37 4.35 -9.54
N ASP A 78 -3.80 5.56 -9.90
CA ASP A 78 -3.95 6.66 -8.96
C ASP A 78 -5.11 6.42 -7.97
N LEU A 79 -4.80 5.77 -6.86
CA LEU A 79 -5.69 5.45 -5.75
C LEU A 79 -5.22 6.14 -4.48
N ASP A 80 -6.14 6.54 -3.62
CA ASP A 80 -5.79 7.25 -2.37
C ASP A 80 -4.93 6.39 -1.45
N GLU A 81 -5.16 5.08 -1.44
CA GLU A 81 -4.38 4.10 -0.69
C GLU A 81 -2.93 4.06 -1.21
N VAL A 82 -2.74 4.01 -2.53
CA VAL A 82 -1.42 4.07 -3.19
C VAL A 82 -0.73 5.42 -2.94
N LYS A 83 -1.46 6.54 -3.02
CA LYS A 83 -0.94 7.88 -2.72
C LYS A 83 -0.41 7.99 -1.29
N LYS A 84 -1.16 7.48 -0.32
CA LYS A 84 -0.74 7.50 1.09
C LYS A 84 0.55 6.74 1.29
N ILE A 85 0.66 5.55 0.70
CA ILE A 85 1.87 4.73 0.79
C ILE A 85 3.05 5.43 0.10
N ARG A 86 2.86 5.99 -1.10
CA ARG A 86 3.89 6.81 -1.77
C ARG A 86 4.35 7.97 -0.89
N SER A 87 3.43 8.66 -0.22
CA SER A 87 3.78 9.74 0.71
C SER A 87 4.60 9.25 1.89
N VAL A 88 4.26 8.10 2.48
CA VAL A 88 5.02 7.50 3.58
C VAL A 88 6.46 7.22 3.16
N PHE A 89 6.67 6.62 1.98
CA PHE A 89 8.02 6.35 1.50
C PHE A 89 8.80 7.61 1.11
N LYS A 90 8.14 8.65 0.58
CA LYS A 90 8.79 9.94 0.32
C LYS A 90 9.30 10.58 1.61
N ILE A 91 8.45 10.63 2.65
CA ILE A 91 8.82 11.14 3.97
C ILE A 91 9.95 10.30 4.56
N TYR A 92 9.84 8.97 4.48
CA TYR A 92 10.87 8.06 4.96
C TYR A 92 12.22 8.28 4.26
N LYS A 93 12.23 8.35 2.92
CA LYS A 93 13.45 8.58 2.13
C LYS A 93 14.13 9.89 2.53
N ALA A 94 13.35 10.98 2.67
CA ALA A 94 13.86 12.28 3.12
C ALA A 94 14.44 12.18 4.54
N TYR A 95 13.69 11.58 5.47
CA TYR A 95 14.11 11.43 6.86
C TYR A 95 15.40 10.63 7.02
N VAL A 96 15.57 9.52 6.29
CA VAL A 96 16.79 8.71 6.33
C VAL A 96 17.98 9.44 5.70
N ALA A 97 17.75 10.25 4.66
CA ALA A 97 18.79 11.06 4.04
C ALA A 97 19.28 12.18 4.97
N GLU A 98 18.38 12.82 5.72
CA GLU A 98 18.69 13.92 6.64
C GLU A 98 19.25 13.43 7.99
N HIS A 99 18.92 12.20 8.41
CA HIS A 99 19.34 11.64 9.69
C HIS A 99 19.99 10.26 9.54
N PRO A 100 21.25 10.15 9.06
CA PRO A 100 21.95 8.86 8.96
C PRO A 100 22.09 8.12 10.29
N SER A 101 22.01 8.85 11.41
CA SER A 101 22.05 8.30 12.77
C SER A 101 20.87 7.38 13.10
N VAL A 102 19.80 7.35 12.30
CA VAL A 102 18.66 6.42 12.47
C VAL A 102 19.08 4.95 12.35
N HIS A 103 20.20 4.68 11.69
CA HIS A 103 20.79 3.35 11.63
C HIS A 103 21.48 2.94 12.96
N ALA A 104 21.68 3.87 13.90
CA ALA A 104 22.31 3.60 15.18
C ALA A 104 21.37 2.92 16.20
N ASP A 105 20.04 3.03 16.04
CA ASP A 105 19.06 2.27 16.82
C ASP A 105 18.18 1.39 15.91
N PRO A 106 18.72 0.24 15.47
CA PRO A 106 18.05 -0.66 14.54
C PRO A 106 16.77 -1.27 15.12
N ARG A 107 16.69 -1.47 16.44
CA ARG A 107 15.50 -2.08 17.06
C ARG A 107 14.33 -1.13 17.04
N THR A 108 14.54 0.12 17.45
CA THR A 108 13.49 1.14 17.40
C THR A 108 13.06 1.41 15.97
N MET A 109 14.01 1.46 15.03
CA MET A 109 13.68 1.63 13.60
C MET A 109 12.80 0.50 13.08
N ARG A 110 13.16 -0.76 13.40
CA ARG A 110 12.38 -1.91 12.97
C ARG A 110 10.96 -1.86 13.52
N GLU A 111 10.82 -1.63 14.83
CA GLU A 111 9.51 -1.68 15.49
C GLU A 111 8.61 -0.49 15.16
N LYS A 112 9.14 0.73 15.16
CA LYS A 112 8.33 1.95 15.01
C LYS A 112 8.10 2.37 13.57
N ILE A 113 8.92 1.90 12.62
CA ILE A 113 8.82 2.35 11.23
C ILE A 113 8.70 1.18 10.26
N ILE A 114 9.63 0.23 10.27
CA ILE A 114 9.63 -0.86 9.27
C ILE A 114 8.41 -1.76 9.43
N ILE A 115 8.06 -2.19 10.63
CA ILE A 115 6.87 -3.02 10.87
C ILE A 115 5.57 -2.31 10.44
N PRO A 116 5.35 -1.02 10.78
CA PRO A 116 4.23 -0.27 10.22
C PRO A 116 4.23 -0.18 8.69
N ILE A 117 5.39 -0.02 8.04
CA ILE A 117 5.51 -0.04 6.58
C ILE A 117 5.11 -1.41 6.04
N MET A 118 5.62 -2.51 6.61
CA MET A 118 5.25 -3.88 6.22
C MET A 118 3.74 -4.09 6.33
N ARG A 119 3.11 -3.59 7.39
CA ARG A 119 1.65 -3.66 7.54
C ARG A 119 0.93 -2.92 6.42
N LYS A 120 1.41 -1.73 6.04
CA LYS A 120 0.86 -1.00 4.90
C LYS A 120 1.09 -1.71 3.56
N MET A 121 2.18 -2.47 3.41
CA MET A 121 2.37 -3.34 2.25
C MET A 121 1.33 -4.46 2.23
N ILE A 122 1.07 -5.12 3.36
CA ILE A 122 0.03 -6.16 3.46
C ILE A 122 -1.33 -5.57 3.08
N GLU A 123 -1.71 -4.40 3.61
CA GLU A 123 -2.94 -3.71 3.23
C GLU A 123 -3.00 -3.42 1.71
N MET A 124 -1.88 -3.06 1.09
CA MET A 124 -1.83 -2.86 -0.36
C MET A 124 -2.09 -4.17 -1.12
N PHE A 125 -1.46 -5.27 -0.73
CA PHE A 125 -1.68 -6.58 -1.35
C PHE A 125 -3.14 -7.04 -1.27
N THR A 126 -3.82 -6.80 -0.15
CA THR A 126 -5.23 -7.17 0.00
C THR A 126 -6.16 -6.33 -0.86
N ILE A 127 -5.78 -5.08 -1.18
CA ILE A 127 -6.52 -4.22 -2.13
C ILE A 127 -6.30 -4.69 -3.57
N ILE A 128 -5.08 -5.09 -3.92
CA ILE A 128 -4.71 -5.57 -5.26
C ILE A 128 -5.45 -6.88 -5.58
N ASP A 129 -5.34 -7.88 -4.70
CA ASP A 129 -5.78 -9.25 -4.96
C ASP A 129 -6.69 -9.79 -3.83
N PRO A 130 -7.98 -10.03 -4.11
CA PRO A 130 -8.92 -10.61 -3.15
C PRO A 130 -8.51 -11.99 -2.60
N GLU A 131 -7.71 -12.76 -3.33
CA GLU A 131 -7.22 -14.05 -2.83
C GLU A 131 -6.05 -13.88 -1.84
N LEU A 132 -5.31 -12.77 -1.92
CA LEU A 132 -4.34 -12.38 -0.89
C LEU A 132 -5.07 -11.85 0.35
N TYR A 133 -6.18 -11.13 0.18
CA TYR A 133 -7.06 -10.76 1.30
C TYR A 133 -7.48 -12.00 2.11
N LYS A 134 -8.00 -13.04 1.45
CA LYS A 134 -8.41 -14.29 2.13
C LYS A 134 -7.26 -14.98 2.86
N LEU A 135 -6.05 -14.94 2.29
CA LEU A 135 -4.86 -15.48 2.93
C LEU A 135 -4.55 -14.70 4.22
N VAL A 136 -4.47 -13.37 4.12
CA VAL A 136 -4.14 -12.48 5.25
C VAL A 136 -5.17 -12.63 6.36
N GLU A 137 -6.46 -12.61 6.05
CA GLU A 137 -7.55 -12.75 7.02
C GLU A 137 -7.45 -14.08 7.79
N LYS A 138 -7.20 -15.19 7.08
CA LYS A 138 -7.01 -16.52 7.69
C LYS A 138 -5.81 -16.55 8.64
N GLU A 139 -4.69 -15.99 8.21
CA GLU A 139 -3.45 -15.96 8.99
C GLU A 139 -3.60 -15.06 10.22
N GLU A 140 -4.11 -13.83 10.06
CA GLU A 140 -4.35 -12.91 11.17
C GLU A 140 -5.28 -13.52 12.22
N ALA A 141 -6.39 -14.15 11.81
CA ALA A 141 -7.30 -14.82 12.73
C ALA A 141 -6.61 -15.91 13.57
N MET A 142 -5.69 -16.66 12.97
CA MET A 142 -4.91 -17.69 13.68
C MET A 142 -3.97 -17.09 14.72
N TYR A 143 -3.26 -16.01 14.39
CA TYR A 143 -2.33 -15.35 15.33
C TYR A 143 -3.05 -14.61 16.45
N ILE A 144 -4.20 -13.99 16.16
CA ILE A 144 -5.07 -13.36 17.15
C ILE A 144 -5.59 -14.40 18.15
N LYS A 145 -6.07 -15.55 17.67
CA LYS A 145 -6.51 -16.66 18.53
C LYS A 145 -5.39 -17.16 19.46
N LYS A 146 -4.15 -17.15 18.98
CA LYS A 146 -2.95 -17.53 19.74
C LYS A 146 -2.39 -16.40 20.64
N LYS A 147 -3.05 -15.23 20.70
CA LYS A 147 -2.60 -14.04 21.47
C LYS A 147 -1.17 -13.60 21.14
N VAL A 148 -0.73 -13.79 19.90
CA VAL A 148 0.60 -13.38 19.44
C VAL A 148 0.61 -11.88 19.16
N LYS A 149 1.68 -11.18 19.59
CA LYS A 149 1.82 -9.72 19.36
C LYS A 149 1.94 -9.41 17.87
N GLN A 150 1.29 -8.33 17.42
CA GLN A 150 1.28 -7.89 16.01
C GLN A 150 2.67 -7.77 15.39
N ARG A 151 3.61 -7.20 16.13
CA ARG A 151 5.01 -7.04 15.70
C ARG A 151 5.70 -8.36 15.32
N VAL A 152 5.22 -9.50 15.81
CA VAL A 152 5.83 -10.81 15.55
C VAL A 152 5.27 -11.41 14.27
N TYR A 153 3.96 -11.33 14.05
CA TYR A 153 3.33 -12.05 12.93
C TYR A 153 3.30 -11.25 11.62
N ILE A 154 3.44 -9.91 11.64
CA ILE A 154 3.40 -9.08 10.42
C ILE A 154 4.45 -9.54 9.40
N SER A 155 5.69 -9.80 9.83
CA SER A 155 6.76 -10.25 8.95
C SER A 155 6.41 -11.59 8.29
N THR A 156 5.90 -12.55 9.07
CA THR A 156 5.50 -13.88 8.59
C THR A 156 4.32 -13.82 7.61
N ILE A 157 3.34 -12.94 7.86
CA ILE A 157 2.23 -12.76 6.91
C ILE A 157 2.74 -12.14 5.62
N LEU A 158 3.59 -11.12 5.70
CA LEU A 158 4.14 -10.48 4.51
C LEU A 158 4.98 -11.45 3.68
N GLU A 159 5.79 -12.29 4.32
CA GLU A 159 6.56 -13.37 3.67
C GLU A 159 5.64 -14.29 2.86
N LYS A 160 4.60 -14.86 3.49
CA LYS A 160 3.62 -15.71 2.80
C LYS A 160 2.93 -15.02 1.63
N VAL A 161 2.63 -13.72 1.77
CA VAL A 161 2.01 -12.92 0.72
C VAL A 161 2.98 -12.70 -0.45
N ILE A 162 4.26 -12.42 -0.18
CA ILE A 162 5.31 -12.29 -1.19
C ILE A 162 5.48 -13.60 -1.96
N GLU A 163 5.65 -14.72 -1.25
CA GLU A 163 5.80 -16.05 -1.86
C GLU A 163 4.62 -16.43 -2.74
N LYS A 164 3.40 -16.19 -2.26
CA LYS A 164 2.18 -16.47 -3.02
C LYS A 164 2.06 -15.59 -4.26
N SER A 165 2.49 -14.33 -4.18
CA SER A 165 2.46 -13.40 -5.32
C SER A 165 3.48 -13.79 -6.39
N LEU A 166 4.69 -14.19 -5.99
CA LEU A 166 5.74 -14.64 -6.91
C LEU A 166 5.36 -15.95 -7.61
N SER A 167 4.94 -16.96 -6.84
CA SER A 167 4.58 -18.27 -7.39
C SER A 167 3.42 -18.23 -8.38
N ARG A 168 2.46 -17.31 -8.22
CA ARG A 168 1.35 -17.13 -9.16
C ARG A 168 1.74 -16.55 -10.51
N TYR A 169 2.76 -15.71 -10.52
CA TYR A 169 3.26 -15.13 -11.77
C TYR A 169 4.21 -16.10 -12.49
N GLU A 170 4.97 -16.87 -11.73
CA GLU A 170 5.94 -17.85 -12.25
C GLU A 170 5.32 -19.20 -12.63
N ALA A 171 4.12 -19.51 -12.12
CA ALA A 171 3.39 -20.70 -12.54
C ALA A 171 3.12 -20.63 -14.06
N PRO A 172 3.34 -21.73 -14.82
CA PRO A 172 2.91 -21.80 -16.19
C PRO A 172 1.41 -21.49 -16.22
N GLN A 173 1.01 -20.45 -16.95
CA GLN A 173 -0.39 -20.23 -17.25
C GLN A 173 -0.83 -21.45 -18.06
N ALA A 174 -1.46 -22.41 -17.40
CA ALA A 174 -2.10 -23.53 -18.08
C ALA A 174 -3.15 -22.92 -19.01
N GLN A 175 -2.82 -22.87 -20.30
CA GLN A 175 -3.73 -22.55 -21.39
C GLN A 175 -4.79 -23.64 -21.50
#